data_AF-A0A6P0WZC9-F1
#
_entry.id   AF-A0A6P0WZC9-F1
#
_cell.length_a   1.000
_cell.length_b   1.000
_cell.length_c   1.000
_cell.angle_alpha   90.00
_cell.angle_beta   90.00
_cell.angle_gamma   90.00
#
_symmetry.space_group_name_H-M   'P 1'
#
loop_
_entity.id
_entity.type
_entity.pdbx_description
1 polymer ?
#
loop_
_entity_poly.entity_id
_entity_poly.type
_entity_poly.pdbx_seq_one_letter_code
_entity_poly.pdbx_strand_id
1 'polypeptide(L)'
;MKASIIAIEPLEGTNQFKVLMLIGDKHQQFTFTVEKPQQESFAVIGGDIEFCKFFRFNQHIAAKVGDLVGQVDRGNIIELPVGVGDFYTPEAARERQKHFRLRDDVINQQPVEEVTSEVRHQAIKLVENLPESMLGEAIKVLESLAVKTHNLQ
;
A
#
# COMPACT_ATOMS: atom_id res chain seq x y z
N MET A 1 -20.08 -2.77 3.51
CA MET A 1 -20.61 -1.60 4.25
C MET A 1 -19.81 -0.39 3.83
N LYS A 2 -20.42 0.74 3.50
CA LYS A 2 -19.64 1.94 3.14
C LYS A 2 -18.90 2.46 4.37
N ALA A 3 -17.65 2.83 4.19
CA ALA A 3 -16.83 3.49 5.21
C ALA A 3 -16.50 4.91 4.77
N SER A 4 -16.67 5.86 5.66
CA SER A 4 -16.35 7.26 5.46
C SER A 4 -15.65 7.84 6.69
N ILE A 5 -14.78 8.83 6.48
CA ILE A 5 -14.27 9.67 7.57
C ILE A 5 -15.19 10.88 7.69
N ILE A 6 -15.56 11.22 8.92
CA ILE A 6 -16.43 12.36 9.22
C ILE A 6 -15.71 13.46 9.99
N ALA A 7 -14.64 13.14 10.73
CA ALA A 7 -13.78 14.12 11.39
C ALA A 7 -12.34 13.63 11.47
N ILE A 8 -11.38 14.55 11.35
CA ILE A 8 -9.95 14.35 11.65
C ILE A 8 -9.54 15.55 12.51
N GLU A 9 -9.21 15.30 13.77
CA GLU A 9 -8.91 16.35 14.74
C GLU A 9 -7.51 16.14 15.32
N PRO A 10 -6.62 17.14 15.27
CA PRO A 10 -5.33 17.04 15.95
C PRO A 10 -5.54 17.04 17.47
N LEU A 11 -4.74 16.25 18.18
CA LEU A 11 -4.64 16.31 19.63
C LEU A 11 -3.60 17.35 20.01
N GLU A 12 -4.06 18.50 20.51
CA GLU A 12 -3.21 19.64 20.82
C GLU A 12 -1.98 19.26 21.67
N GLY A 13 -0.81 19.80 21.29
CA GLY A 13 0.45 19.53 21.98
C GLY A 13 1.04 18.13 21.72
N THR A 14 0.45 17.33 20.82
CA THR A 14 0.95 16.00 20.46
C THR A 14 1.11 15.85 18.94
N ASN A 15 1.71 14.74 18.52
CA ASN A 15 1.77 14.32 17.13
C ASN A 15 0.64 13.34 16.74
N GLN A 16 -0.48 13.40 17.47
CA GLN A 16 -1.58 12.47 17.32
C GLN A 16 -2.83 13.12 16.73
N PHE A 17 -3.64 12.31 16.07
CA PHE A 17 -4.89 12.71 15.44
C PHE A 17 -6.01 11.75 15.88
N LYS A 18 -7.15 12.31 16.28
CA LYS A 18 -8.39 11.55 16.43
C LYS A 18 -9.09 11.50 15.09
N VAL A 19 -9.38 10.29 14.62
CA VAL A 19 -10.11 10.05 13.38
C VAL A 19 -11.45 9.43 13.72
N LEU A 20 -12.53 10.11 13.34
CA LEU A 20 -13.89 9.63 13.50
C LEU A 20 -14.40 9.11 12.15
N MET A 21 -14.83 7.86 12.16
CA MET A 21 -15.31 7.14 10.98
C MET A 21 -16.76 6.70 11.14
N LEU A 22 -17.49 6.69 10.03
CA LEU A 22 -18.81 6.10 9.89
C LEU A 22 -18.70 4.85 9.02
N ILE A 23 -19.02 3.67 9.57
CA ILE A 23 -18.91 2.37 8.90
C ILE A 23 -20.29 1.71 8.92
N GLY A 24 -20.95 1.68 7.76
CA GLY A 24 -22.39 1.44 7.72
C GLY A 24 -23.10 2.51 8.56
N ASP A 25 -23.78 2.08 9.61
CA ASP A 25 -24.51 2.98 10.54
C ASP A 25 -23.76 3.18 11.88
N LYS A 26 -22.53 2.66 12.00
CA LYS A 26 -21.76 2.68 13.26
C LYS A 26 -20.66 3.72 13.22
N HIS A 27 -20.59 4.51 14.29
CA HIS A 27 -19.48 5.42 14.53
C HIS A 27 -18.33 4.68 15.19
N GLN A 28 -17.13 4.91 14.69
CA GLN A 28 -15.91 4.34 15.25
C GLN A 28 -14.83 5.41 15.30
N GLN A 29 -14.16 5.52 16.45
CA GLN A 29 -13.06 6.45 16.64
C GLN A 29 -11.76 5.67 16.76
N PHE A 30 -10.70 6.22 16.17
CA PHE A 30 -9.34 5.70 16.26
C PHE A 30 -8.35 6.84 16.49
N THR A 31 -7.19 6.49 17.03
CA THR A 31 -6.07 7.42 17.19
C THR A 31 -4.99 7.09 16.18
N PHE A 32 -4.44 8.12 15.54
CA PHE A 32 -3.31 8.03 14.63
C PHE A 32 -2.14 8.81 15.21
N THR A 33 -0.93 8.31 15.00
CA THR A 33 0.33 8.97 15.34
C THR A 33 1.08 9.29 14.05
N VAL A 34 1.58 10.51 13.96
CA VAL A 34 2.46 10.95 12.87
C VAL A 34 3.88 11.10 13.41
N GLU A 35 4.79 10.27 12.93
CA GLU A 35 6.22 10.33 13.29
C GLU A 35 7.02 10.92 12.13
N LYS A 36 7.87 11.90 12.43
CA LYS A 36 8.74 12.57 11.46
C LYS A 36 10.19 12.27 11.84
N PRO A 37 10.84 11.27 11.20
CA PRO A 37 12.25 10.99 11.45
C PRO A 37 13.11 12.22 11.13
N GLN A 38 14.08 12.54 11.99
CA GLN A 38 14.90 13.75 11.81
C GLN A 38 15.75 13.76 10.53
N GLN A 39 16.05 12.59 9.95
CA GLN A 39 16.97 12.45 8.84
C GLN A 39 16.28 12.20 7.50
N GLU A 40 14.95 12.03 7.48
CA GLU A 40 14.24 11.60 6.28
C GLU A 40 13.09 12.54 5.95
N SER A 41 12.84 12.74 4.65
CA SER A 41 11.80 13.65 4.16
C SER A 41 10.40 13.04 4.17
N PHE A 42 10.20 11.90 4.83
CA PHE A 42 8.90 11.24 4.90
C PHE A 42 8.34 11.25 6.32
N ALA A 43 7.02 11.19 6.42
CA ALA A 43 6.32 11.00 7.68
C ALA A 43 5.76 9.58 7.73
N VAL A 44 5.89 8.93 8.87
CA VAL A 44 5.25 7.64 9.16
C VAL A 44 3.93 7.90 9.84
N ILE A 45 2.86 7.31 9.31
CA ILE A 45 1.50 7.49 9.82
C ILE A 45 1.01 6.13 10.28
N GLY A 46 0.82 5.99 11.59
CA GLY A 46 0.40 4.74 12.22
C GLY A 46 -0.93 4.91 12.94
N GLY A 47 -1.89 4.04 12.64
CA GLY A 47 -3.08 3.90 13.48
C GLY A 47 -2.78 3.12 14.76
N ASP A 48 -3.60 3.30 15.79
CA ASP A 48 -3.51 2.53 17.03
C ASP A 48 -3.72 1.01 16.82
N ILE A 49 -3.46 0.24 17.87
CA ILE A 49 -3.59 -1.22 17.83
C ILE A 49 -5.02 -1.64 17.49
N GLU A 50 -6.02 -0.89 17.93
CA GLU A 50 -7.44 -1.19 17.68
C GLU A 50 -7.78 -0.99 16.20
N PHE A 51 -7.29 0.08 15.59
CA PHE A 51 -7.39 0.34 14.17
C PHE A 51 -6.77 -0.78 13.34
N CYS A 52 -5.53 -1.17 13.68
CA CYS A 52 -4.82 -2.22 12.97
C CYS A 52 -5.54 -3.57 13.05
N LYS A 53 -6.13 -3.89 14.21
CA LYS A 53 -6.95 -5.10 14.40
C LYS A 53 -8.25 -5.01 13.60
N PHE A 54 -8.92 -3.86 13.63
CA PHE A 54 -10.21 -3.65 12.98
C PHE A 54 -10.11 -3.71 11.46
N PHE A 55 -9.08 -3.09 10.88
CA PHE A 55 -8.87 -3.02 9.43
C PHE A 55 -7.89 -4.07 8.88
N ARG A 56 -7.52 -5.09 9.66
CA ARG A 56 -6.57 -6.13 9.26
C ARG A 56 -6.85 -6.73 7.87
N PHE A 57 -8.12 -6.92 7.52
CA PHE A 57 -8.57 -7.48 6.24
C PHE A 57 -9.07 -6.42 5.24
N ASN A 58 -9.06 -5.15 5.62
CA ASN A 58 -9.55 -4.01 4.84
C ASN A 58 -8.42 -2.98 4.66
N GLN A 59 -7.24 -3.45 4.26
CA GLN A 59 -6.02 -2.64 4.19
C GLN A 59 -6.12 -1.46 3.21
N HIS A 60 -6.97 -1.57 2.18
CA HIS A 60 -7.24 -0.46 1.26
C HIS A 60 -7.87 0.74 1.98
N ILE A 61 -8.76 0.50 2.95
CA ILE A 61 -9.30 1.57 3.80
C ILE A 61 -8.19 2.10 4.71
N ALA A 62 -7.38 1.22 5.29
CA ALA A 62 -6.31 1.62 6.19
C ALA A 62 -5.30 2.58 5.53
N ALA A 63 -4.85 2.24 4.32
CA ALA A 63 -3.95 3.08 3.54
C ALA A 63 -4.58 4.45 3.24
N LYS A 64 -5.83 4.46 2.74
CA LYS A 64 -6.51 5.70 2.39
C LYS A 64 -6.75 6.62 3.59
N VAL A 65 -7.07 6.06 4.76
CA VAL A 65 -7.21 6.84 5.99
C VAL A 65 -5.86 7.45 6.39
N GLY A 66 -4.78 6.65 6.34
CA GLY A 66 -3.42 7.15 6.60
C GLY A 66 -3.03 8.31 5.68
N ASP A 67 -3.31 8.20 4.39
CA ASP A 67 -3.05 9.27 3.42
C ASP A 67 -3.79 10.57 3.75
N LEU A 68 -5.06 10.46 4.20
CA LEU A 68 -5.87 11.61 4.58
C LEU A 68 -5.35 12.26 5.86
N VAL A 69 -4.97 11.47 6.88
CA VAL A 69 -4.32 12.00 8.09
C VAL A 69 -3.02 12.74 7.73
N GLY A 70 -2.22 12.19 6.82
CA GLY A 70 -0.99 12.83 6.36
C GLY A 70 -1.20 14.09 5.57
N GLN A 71 -2.33 14.22 4.87
CA GLN A 71 -2.72 15.46 4.22
C GLN A 71 -3.10 16.53 5.25
N VAL A 72 -3.89 16.17 6.28
CA VAL A 72 -4.24 17.10 7.37
C VAL A 72 -3.00 17.55 8.14
N ASP A 73 -2.08 16.64 8.47
CA ASP A 73 -0.81 16.98 9.15
C ASP A 73 0.05 17.97 8.33
N ARG A 74 -0.02 17.90 6.99
CA ARG A 74 0.66 18.84 6.09
C ARG A 74 -0.08 20.16 5.89
N GLY A 75 -1.23 20.35 6.55
CA GLY A 75 -2.04 21.56 6.45
C GLY A 75 -2.96 21.60 5.22
N ASN A 76 -3.15 20.48 4.52
CA ASN A 76 -4.10 20.42 3.41
C ASN A 76 -5.53 20.45 3.95
N ILE A 77 -6.39 21.22 3.29
CA ILE A 77 -7.82 21.28 3.59
C ILE A 77 -8.49 20.08 2.91
N ILE A 78 -9.24 19.30 3.68
CA ILE A 78 -10.00 18.14 3.20
C ILE A 78 -11.48 18.39 3.44
N GLU A 79 -12.31 18.19 2.42
CA GLU A 79 -13.76 18.25 2.56
C GLU A 79 -14.27 16.96 3.21
N LEU A 80 -14.98 17.11 4.33
CA LEU A 80 -15.59 16.01 5.08
C LEU A 80 -17.13 16.10 5.00
N PRO A 81 -17.85 14.96 4.93
CA PRO A 81 -17.34 13.60 5.04
C PRO A 81 -16.75 13.05 3.74
N VAL A 82 -15.70 12.22 3.84
CA VAL A 82 -15.02 11.60 2.68
C VAL A 82 -15.18 10.08 2.69
N GLY A 83 -15.61 9.52 1.56
CA GLY A 83 -15.73 8.07 1.39
C GLY A 83 -14.36 7.40 1.24
N VAL A 84 -14.04 6.44 2.11
CA VAL A 84 -12.76 5.72 2.11
C VAL A 84 -12.84 4.30 1.53
N GLY A 85 -14.04 3.85 1.18
CA GLY A 85 -14.27 2.62 0.42
C GLY A 85 -15.30 1.71 1.07
N ASP A 86 -15.37 0.48 0.59
CA ASP A 86 -16.25 -0.55 1.13
C ASP A 86 -15.52 -1.40 2.16
N PHE A 87 -16.08 -1.47 3.36
CA PHE A 87 -15.68 -2.34 4.45
C PHE A 87 -16.35 -3.70 4.33
N TYR A 88 -15.54 -4.75 4.38
CA TYR A 88 -15.96 -6.15 4.32
C TYR A 88 -15.79 -6.80 5.69
N THR A 89 -16.68 -7.73 6.03
CA THR A 89 -16.47 -8.60 7.20
C THR A 89 -15.25 -9.49 6.97
N PRO A 90 -14.61 -10.03 8.02
CA PRO A 90 -13.46 -10.92 7.87
C PRO A 90 -13.69 -12.09 6.90
N GLU A 91 -14.90 -12.65 6.88
CA GLU A 91 -15.31 -13.75 6.00
C GLU A 91 -15.35 -13.30 4.54
N ALA A 92 -16.06 -12.20 4.26
CA ALA A 92 -16.18 -11.64 2.91
C ALA A 92 -14.85 -11.09 2.38
N ALA A 93 -14.01 -10.52 3.25
CA ALA A 93 -12.69 -10.02 2.90
C ALA A 93 -11.74 -11.17 2.51
N ARG A 94 -11.79 -12.29 3.26
CA ARG A 94 -11.02 -13.50 2.94
C ARG A 94 -11.45 -14.11 1.61
N GLU A 95 -12.73 -14.14 1.29
CA GLU A 95 -13.22 -14.65 0.01
C GLU A 95 -12.73 -13.81 -1.18
N ARG A 96 -12.68 -12.48 -1.04
CA ARG A 96 -12.13 -11.61 -2.08
C ARG A 96 -10.61 -11.74 -2.22
N GLN A 97 -9.89 -11.99 -1.13
CA GLN A 97 -8.46 -12.32 -1.21
C GLN A 97 -8.22 -13.66 -1.94
N LYS A 98 -9.10 -14.66 -1.77
CA LYS A 98 -9.03 -15.92 -2.53
C LYS A 98 -9.22 -15.68 -4.03
N HIS A 99 -10.15 -14.81 -4.42
CA HIS A 99 -10.35 -14.47 -5.84
C HIS A 99 -9.18 -13.71 -6.47
N PHE A 100 -8.38 -12.99 -5.69
CA PHE A 100 -7.13 -12.42 -6.20
C PHE A 100 -6.10 -13.52 -6.51
N ARG A 101 -6.01 -14.58 -5.68
CA ARG A 101 -5.16 -15.74 -6.01
C ARG A 101 -5.63 -16.51 -7.23
N LEU A 102 -6.94 -16.62 -7.44
CA LEU A 102 -7.52 -17.30 -8.61
C LEU A 102 -7.46 -16.45 -9.90
N ARG A 103 -7.25 -15.13 -9.81
CA ARG A 103 -7.07 -14.29 -11.01
C ARG A 103 -5.69 -14.46 -11.65
N ASP A 104 -4.69 -14.85 -10.87
CA ASP A 104 -3.39 -15.27 -11.42
C ASP A 104 -3.50 -16.61 -12.17
N ASP A 105 -4.50 -17.44 -11.81
CA ASP A 105 -4.74 -18.74 -12.47
C ASP A 105 -5.58 -18.64 -13.76
N VAL A 106 -6.41 -17.59 -13.93
CA VAL A 106 -7.31 -17.45 -15.10
C VAL A 106 -6.72 -16.59 -16.23
N ILE A 107 -5.66 -15.82 -15.98
CA ILE A 107 -4.98 -15.03 -17.04
C ILE A 107 -3.98 -15.89 -17.84
N ASN A 108 -3.70 -17.13 -17.44
CA ASN A 108 -2.79 -18.05 -18.14
C ASN A 108 -3.49 -19.03 -19.10
N GLN A 109 -4.37 -18.53 -19.98
CA GLN A 109 -4.83 -19.28 -21.17
C GLN A 109 -4.34 -18.67 -22.49
N GLN A 110 -3.20 -17.97 -22.47
CA GLN A 110 -2.34 -17.86 -23.64
C GLN A 110 -1.08 -18.70 -23.37
N PRO A 111 -0.63 -19.54 -24.32
CA PRO A 111 0.54 -20.38 -24.13
C PRO A 111 1.77 -19.46 -24.11
N VAL A 112 2.16 -19.01 -22.93
CA VAL A 112 3.51 -18.51 -22.70
C VAL A 112 4.37 -19.75 -22.61
N GLU A 113 5.22 -19.95 -23.60
CA GLU A 113 6.25 -20.98 -23.64
C GLU A 113 6.85 -21.15 -22.25
N GLU A 114 6.81 -22.38 -21.73
CA GLU A 114 7.51 -22.77 -20.52
C GLU A 114 8.97 -22.34 -20.66
N VAL A 115 9.33 -21.23 -20.03
CA VAL A 115 10.71 -20.96 -19.66
C VAL A 115 11.03 -22.01 -18.61
N THR A 116 11.51 -23.16 -19.09
CA THR A 116 11.79 -24.35 -18.28
C THR A 116 12.63 -23.94 -17.07
N SER A 117 12.43 -24.62 -15.94
CA SER A 117 13.14 -24.34 -14.69
C SER A 117 14.65 -24.28 -14.87
N GLU A 118 15.18 -24.90 -15.93
CA GLU A 118 16.56 -24.85 -16.40
C GLU A 118 17.01 -23.45 -16.83
N VAL A 119 16.20 -22.70 -17.58
CA VAL A 119 16.53 -21.32 -18.00
C VAL A 119 16.58 -20.40 -16.78
N ARG A 120 15.68 -20.60 -15.82
CA ARG A 120 15.65 -19.83 -14.57
C ARG A 120 16.85 -20.16 -13.67
N HIS A 121 17.25 -21.42 -13.59
CA HIS A 121 18.45 -21.83 -12.87
C HIS A 121 19.73 -21.37 -13.58
N GLN A 122 19.78 -21.37 -14.91
CA GLN A 122 20.90 -20.81 -15.68
C GLN A 122 21.04 -19.30 -15.49
N ALA A 123 19.93 -18.56 -15.45
CA ALA A 123 19.94 -17.12 -15.18
C ALA A 123 20.49 -16.78 -13.79
N ILE A 124 20.11 -17.54 -12.76
CA ILE A 124 20.65 -17.38 -11.40
C ILE A 124 22.14 -17.69 -11.36
N LYS A 125 22.56 -18.79 -12.02
CA LYS A 125 23.97 -19.20 -12.09
C LYS A 125 24.84 -18.20 -12.88
N LEU A 126 24.28 -17.49 -13.85
CA LEU A 126 24.97 -16.43 -14.58
C LEU A 126 25.17 -15.18 -13.72
N VAL A 127 24.20 -14.82 -12.87
CA VAL A 127 24.30 -13.68 -11.96
C VAL A 127 25.30 -13.92 -10.83
N GLU A 128 25.37 -15.14 -10.29
CA GLU A 128 26.32 -15.49 -9.24
C GLU A 128 27.78 -15.58 -9.72
N ASN A 129 28.02 -15.78 -11.02
CA ASN A 129 29.36 -15.84 -11.60
C ASN A 129 29.83 -14.51 -12.22
N LEU A 130 29.04 -13.43 -12.11
CA LEU A 130 29.47 -12.12 -12.59
C LEU A 130 30.51 -11.53 -11.61
N PRO A 131 31.71 -11.14 -12.06
CA PRO A 131 32.66 -10.44 -11.20
C PRO A 131 32.03 -9.12 -10.74
N GLU A 132 32.23 -8.75 -9.48
CA GLU A 132 31.61 -7.57 -8.85
C GLU A 132 31.84 -6.27 -9.63
N SER A 133 32.91 -6.20 -10.42
CA SER A 133 33.23 -5.09 -11.31
C SER A 133 32.21 -4.87 -12.44
N MET A 134 31.38 -5.86 -12.79
CA MET A 134 30.36 -5.75 -13.84
C MET A 134 28.92 -5.63 -13.34
N LEU A 135 28.68 -5.79 -12.03
CA LEU A 135 27.35 -5.57 -11.43
C LEU A 135 26.90 -4.11 -11.57
N GLY A 136 27.83 -3.16 -11.49
CA GLY A 136 27.54 -1.74 -11.65
C GLY A 136 27.08 -1.34 -13.05
N GLU A 137 27.57 -2.00 -14.10
CA GLU A 137 27.10 -1.75 -15.48
C GLU A 137 25.76 -2.42 -15.76
N ALA A 138 25.50 -3.60 -15.19
CA ALA A 138 24.21 -4.28 -15.31
C ALA A 138 23.06 -3.45 -14.69
N ILE A 139 23.31 -2.77 -13.56
CA ILE A 139 22.35 -1.85 -12.95
C ILE A 139 22.08 -0.66 -13.87
N LYS A 140 23.11 -0.05 -14.47
CA LYS A 140 22.94 1.07 -15.42
C LYS A 140 22.15 0.69 -16.67
N VAL A 141 22.33 -0.52 -17.19
CA VAL A 141 21.56 -1.00 -18.35
C VAL A 141 20.07 -1.15 -17.99
N LEU A 142 19.78 -1.73 -16.82
CA LEU A 142 18.40 -1.87 -16.30
C LEU A 142 17.74 -0.52 -16.04
N GLU A 143 18.47 0.44 -15.47
CA GLU A 143 17.97 1.81 -15.28
C GLU A 143 17.69 2.50 -16.62
N SER A 144 18.54 2.31 -17.64
CA SER A 144 18.30 2.90 -18.97
C SER A 144 17.08 2.29 -19.68
N LEU A 145 16.78 1.01 -19.43
CA LEU A 145 15.58 0.35 -19.96
C LEU A 145 14.31 0.84 -19.26
N ALA A 146 14.36 1.16 -17.96
CA ALA A 146 13.26 1.71 -17.20
C ALA A 146 12.91 3.17 -17.58
N VAL A 147 13.90 3.97 -17.97
CA VAL A 147 13.67 5.36 -18.42
C VAL A 147 13.05 5.41 -19.82
N LYS A 148 13.33 4.42 -20.68
CA LYS A 148 12.83 4.40 -22.06
C LYS A 148 11.34 4.06 -22.16
N THR A 149 10.77 3.40 -21.15
CA THR A 149 9.33 3.10 -21.08
C THR A 149 8.49 4.26 -20.55
N HIS A 150 9.10 5.31 -19.98
CA HIS A 150 8.40 6.53 -19.54
C HIS A 150 8.39 7.68 -20.55
N ASN A 151 9.05 7.54 -21.71
CA ASN A 151 9.09 8.56 -22.77
C ASN A 151 8.32 8.17 -24.05
N LEU A 152 7.39 7.23 -23.94
CA LEU A 152 6.48 6.83 -25.02
C LEU A 152 5.02 7.01 -24.58
N GLN A 153 4.63 8.25 -24.27
CA GLN A 153 3.24 8.73 -24.29
C GLN A 153 3.20 10.18 -24.75
#